data_AF-A0A5K1BNJ4-F1
#
_entry.id   AF-A0A5K1BNJ4-F1
#
_cell.length_a   1.000
_cell.length_b   1.000
_cell.length_c   1.000
_cell.angle_alpha   90.00
_cell.angle_beta   90.00
_cell.angle_gamma   90.00
#
_symmetry.space_group_name_H-M   'P 1'
#
loop_
_entity.id
_entity.type
_entity.pdbx_description
1 polymer ?
#
loop_
_entity_poly.entity_id
_entity_poly.type
_entity_poly.pdbx_seq_one_letter_code
_entity_poly.pdbx_strand_id
1 'polypeptide(L)'
;KCLVNFSAISNILDRTASDCSAPLAALVGNVICCPQVRSLLHIFQGNYSIGTSLLVLEDPAANDCFSDIISILSGRGANSTIPAICSVKPSNLTGGSCPVKDVATFEKLVNTSKLLDACSTVDPLKECCRPVCQPAIIDAAVHLSSGGSSSLASANVLGGLSQIDILNDCKGVVYAWLSRNLLADAANTAFRNLYGCKVNK
;
A
#
# COMPACT_ATOMS: atom_id res chain seq x y z
N LYS A 1 2.38 21.17 -2.86
CA LYS A 1 0.94 20.86 -2.70
C LYS A 1 0.57 19.73 -3.65
N CYS A 2 -0.15 18.73 -3.16
CA CYS A 2 -0.59 17.57 -3.94
C CYS A 2 -1.61 17.95 -5.02
N LEU A 3 -1.45 17.42 -6.22
CA LEU A 3 -2.35 17.66 -7.35
C LEU A 3 -3.49 16.62 -7.46
N VAL A 4 -3.58 15.69 -6.52
CA VAL A 4 -4.59 14.62 -6.53
C VAL A 4 -5.90 15.10 -5.90
N ASN A 5 -7.02 14.74 -6.52
CA ASN A 5 -8.34 14.98 -5.95
C ASN A 5 -8.68 13.93 -4.88
N PHE A 6 -8.76 14.36 -3.62
CA PHE A 6 -9.09 13.51 -2.47
C PHE A 6 -10.58 13.15 -2.35
N SER A 7 -11.47 13.76 -3.14
CA SER A 7 -12.91 13.51 -3.06
C SER A 7 -13.27 12.04 -3.33
N ALA A 8 -12.55 11.37 -4.24
CA ALA A 8 -12.79 9.98 -4.60
C ALA A 8 -12.50 9.00 -3.44
N ILE A 9 -11.72 9.42 -2.45
CA ILE A 9 -11.32 8.60 -1.30
C ILE A 9 -11.72 9.26 0.04
N SER A 10 -12.65 10.23 0.01
CA SER A 10 -13.02 11.00 1.19
C SER A 10 -13.56 10.12 2.31
N ASN A 11 -14.35 9.10 1.99
CA ASN A 11 -14.88 8.17 2.98
C ASN A 11 -13.77 7.35 3.67
N ILE A 12 -12.72 6.97 2.94
CA ILE A 12 -11.55 6.29 3.50
C ILE A 12 -10.76 7.24 4.40
N LEU A 13 -10.63 8.50 4.02
CA LEU A 13 -10.02 9.54 4.86
C LEU A 13 -10.82 9.76 6.16
N ASP A 14 -12.15 9.84 6.10
CA ASP A 14 -13.03 9.99 7.27
C ASP A 14 -12.88 8.80 8.21
N ARG A 15 -12.92 7.59 7.67
CA ARG A 15 -12.73 6.36 8.43
C ARG A 15 -11.35 6.28 9.07
N THR A 16 -10.31 6.69 8.35
CA THR A 16 -8.94 6.73 8.87
C THR A 16 -8.81 7.74 10.00
N ALA A 17 -9.43 8.92 9.88
CA ALA A 17 -9.41 9.92 10.94
C ALA A 17 -10.12 9.41 12.21
N SER A 18 -11.25 8.71 12.06
CA SER A 18 -11.96 8.07 13.17
C SER A 18 -11.13 6.98 13.84
N ASP A 19 -10.59 6.04 13.05
CA ASP A 19 -9.77 4.91 13.52
C ASP A 19 -8.45 5.35 14.18
N CYS A 20 -7.95 6.53 13.81
CA CYS A 20 -6.75 7.17 14.35
C CYS A 20 -7.06 8.42 15.18
N SER A 21 -8.25 8.51 15.77
CA SER A 21 -8.64 9.67 16.57
C SER A 21 -7.63 9.96 17.68
N ALA A 22 -7.33 11.24 17.92
CA ALA A 22 -6.33 11.69 18.89
C ALA A 22 -6.36 10.99 20.27
N PRO A 23 -7.52 10.76 20.92
CA PRO A 23 -7.56 10.12 22.24
C PRO A 23 -7.22 8.63 22.23
N LEU A 24 -7.35 7.94 21.08
CA LEU A 24 -7.27 6.48 21.01
C LEU A 24 -6.08 5.99 20.18
N ALA A 25 -5.52 6.82 19.30
CA ALA A 25 -4.52 6.41 18.32
C ALA A 25 -3.28 5.73 18.93
N ALA A 26 -2.81 6.17 20.10
CA ALA A 26 -1.68 5.55 20.77
C ALA A 26 -2.02 4.17 21.37
N LEU A 27 -3.28 3.96 21.78
CA LEU A 27 -3.74 2.72 22.40
C LEU A 27 -4.11 1.65 21.35
N VAL A 28 -4.77 2.05 20.27
CA VAL A 28 -5.20 1.14 19.19
C VAL A 28 -4.29 1.19 17.95
N GLY A 29 -3.13 1.83 18.08
CA GLY A 29 -2.17 2.09 16.99
C GLY A 29 -1.90 0.86 16.13
N ASN A 30 -1.39 -0.20 16.77
CA ASN A 30 -0.94 -1.41 16.08
C ASN A 30 -2.08 -2.25 15.47
N VAL A 31 -3.31 -2.13 15.98
CA VAL A 31 -4.42 -3.03 15.65
C VAL A 31 -5.42 -2.41 14.69
N ILE A 32 -5.70 -1.12 14.84
CA ILE A 32 -6.76 -0.42 14.11
C ILE A 32 -6.18 0.71 13.27
N CYS A 33 -5.52 1.68 13.91
CA CYS A 33 -5.10 2.90 13.26
C CYS A 33 -4.06 2.65 12.15
N CYS A 34 -2.95 1.96 12.46
CA CYS A 34 -1.87 1.78 11.49
C CYS A 34 -2.22 0.86 10.31
N PRO A 35 -2.96 -0.24 10.50
CA PRO A 35 -3.57 -0.96 9.38
C PRO A 35 -4.42 -0.06 8.47
N GLN A 36 -5.26 0.80 9.06
CA GLN A 36 -6.12 1.72 8.30
C GLN A 36 -5.32 2.80 7.56
N VAL A 37 -4.28 3.37 8.18
CA VAL A 37 -3.38 4.35 7.54
C VAL A 37 -2.64 3.73 6.36
N ARG A 38 -2.09 2.52 6.52
CA ARG A 38 -1.40 1.83 5.42
C ARG A 38 -2.35 1.52 4.26
N SER A 39 -3.56 1.07 4.58
CA SER A 39 -4.62 0.87 3.59
C SER A 39 -4.92 2.17 2.81
N LEU A 40 -5.12 3.28 3.52
CA LEU A 40 -5.33 4.60 2.92
C LEU A 40 -4.21 5.00 1.96
N LEU A 41 -2.94 4.81 2.34
CA LEU A 41 -1.80 5.17 1.49
C LEU A 41 -1.80 4.38 0.17
N HIS A 42 -2.11 3.08 0.21
CA HIS A 42 -2.21 2.27 -1.01
C HIS A 42 -3.41 2.66 -1.87
N ILE A 43 -4.56 2.92 -1.25
CA ILE A 43 -5.77 3.40 -1.95
C ILE A 43 -5.50 4.74 -2.63
N PHE A 44 -4.78 5.63 -1.94
CA PHE A 44 -4.34 6.89 -2.51
C PHE A 44 -3.45 6.68 -3.75
N GLN A 45 -2.47 5.77 -3.70
CA GLN A 45 -1.63 5.44 -4.87
C GLN A 45 -2.47 4.87 -6.01
N GLY A 46 -3.45 4.01 -5.72
CA GLY A 46 -4.39 3.49 -6.72
C GLY A 46 -5.19 4.60 -7.40
N ASN A 47 -5.74 5.53 -6.62
CA ASN A 47 -6.48 6.68 -7.14
C ASN A 47 -5.60 7.62 -7.97
N TYR A 48 -4.35 7.87 -7.53
CA TYR A 48 -3.35 8.59 -8.30
C TYR A 48 -3.08 7.90 -9.65
N SER A 49 -2.96 6.57 -9.65
CA SER A 49 -2.65 5.77 -10.83
C SER A 49 -3.74 5.82 -11.91
N ILE A 50 -5.00 6.00 -11.54
CA ILE A 50 -6.11 6.12 -12.51
C ILE A 50 -5.85 7.25 -13.51
N GLY A 51 -5.28 8.38 -13.05
CA GLY A 51 -5.03 9.55 -13.90
C GLY A 51 -3.65 9.56 -14.58
N THR A 52 -2.66 8.85 -14.04
CA THR A 52 -1.25 8.95 -14.49
C THR A 52 -0.71 7.68 -15.15
N SER A 53 -1.38 6.54 -14.96
CA SER A 53 -0.86 5.19 -15.29
C SER A 53 0.45 4.82 -14.57
N LEU A 54 0.87 5.61 -13.58
CA LEU A 54 1.98 5.32 -12.69
C LEU A 54 1.45 4.73 -11.38
N LEU A 55 2.10 3.72 -10.84
CA LEU A 55 1.71 3.05 -9.60
C LEU A 55 2.30 3.72 -8.35
N VAL A 56 3.25 4.64 -8.54
CA VAL A 56 4.01 5.28 -7.46
C VAL A 56 4.28 6.75 -7.80
N LEU A 57 4.59 7.55 -6.78
CA LEU A 57 4.86 8.97 -6.91
C LEU A 57 6.38 9.22 -6.96
N GLU A 58 6.79 10.27 -7.67
CA GLU A 58 8.16 10.81 -7.55
C GLU A 58 8.35 11.53 -6.20
N ASP A 59 9.58 11.62 -5.70
CA ASP A 59 9.86 12.14 -4.35
C ASP A 59 9.24 13.51 -4.04
N PRO A 60 9.30 14.54 -4.93
CA PRO A 60 8.68 15.83 -4.65
C PRO A 60 7.16 15.71 -4.48
N ALA A 61 6.50 14.96 -5.38
CA ALA A 61 5.07 14.73 -5.33
C ALA A 61 4.68 13.88 -4.11
N ALA A 62 5.49 12.88 -3.74
CA ALA A 62 5.26 12.05 -2.57
C ALA A 62 5.33 12.86 -1.27
N ASN A 63 6.29 13.78 -1.13
CA ASN A 63 6.40 14.66 0.04
C ASN A 63 5.17 15.57 0.17
N ASP A 64 4.78 16.22 -0.93
CA ASP A 64 3.61 17.08 -0.98
C ASP A 64 2.31 16.33 -0.65
N CYS A 65 2.09 15.18 -1.30
CA CYS A 65 0.89 14.38 -1.12
C CYS A 65 0.80 13.73 0.25
N PHE A 66 1.91 13.24 0.79
CA PHE A 66 1.94 12.71 2.15
C PHE A 66 1.61 13.81 3.17
N SER A 67 2.20 15.00 3.02
CA SER A 67 1.90 16.15 3.89
C SER A 67 0.42 16.54 3.85
N ASP A 68 -0.16 16.64 2.64
CA ASP A 68 -1.57 16.98 2.46
C ASP A 68 -2.50 15.90 3.07
N ILE A 69 -2.20 14.61 2.90
CA ILE A 69 -2.94 13.51 3.54
C ILE A 69 -2.95 13.67 5.06
N ILE A 70 -1.78 13.87 5.69
CA ILE A 70 -1.68 14.00 7.15
C ILE A 70 -2.40 15.28 7.63
N SER A 71 -2.30 16.38 6.88
CA SER A 71 -3.02 17.62 7.19
C SER A 71 -4.54 17.43 7.16
N ILE A 72 -5.05 16.73 6.13
CA ILE A 72 -6.48 16.41 6.01
C ILE A 72 -6.94 15.53 7.17
N LEU A 73 -6.17 14.49 7.53
CA LEU A 73 -6.51 13.61 8.65
C LEU A 73 -6.56 14.39 9.98
N SER A 74 -5.55 15.24 10.24
CA SER A 74 -5.52 16.10 11.42
C SER A 74 -6.71 17.07 11.47
N GLY A 75 -7.04 17.69 10.33
CA GLY A 75 -8.22 18.55 10.20
C GLY A 75 -9.56 17.83 10.44
N ARG A 76 -9.57 16.49 10.31
CA ARG A 76 -10.72 15.61 10.60
C ARG A 76 -10.66 14.99 12.00
N GLY A 77 -9.77 15.45 12.88
CA GLY A 77 -9.69 15.01 14.29
C GLY A 77 -8.78 13.81 14.55
N ALA A 78 -8.01 13.37 13.55
CA ALA A 78 -7.00 12.34 13.73
C ALA A 78 -5.80 12.86 14.53
N ASN A 79 -5.03 11.94 15.14
CA ASN A 79 -3.80 12.32 15.84
C ASN A 79 -2.76 12.88 14.87
N SER A 80 -2.21 14.07 15.13
CA SER A 80 -1.19 14.71 14.28
C SER A 80 0.15 13.94 14.23
N THR A 81 0.38 13.02 15.18
CA THR A 81 1.60 12.20 15.27
C THR A 81 1.47 10.82 14.62
N ILE A 82 0.40 10.57 13.83
CA ILE A 82 0.22 9.32 13.06
C ILE A 82 1.48 8.85 12.33
N PRO A 83 2.27 9.72 11.65
CA PRO A 83 3.50 9.28 10.98
C PRO A 83 4.47 8.57 11.91
N ALA A 84 4.63 9.08 13.14
CA ALA A 84 5.48 8.46 14.15
C ALA A 84 4.84 7.19 14.74
N ILE A 85 3.55 7.24 15.10
CA ILE A 85 2.82 6.10 15.67
C ILE A 85 2.85 4.89 14.73
N CYS A 86 2.64 5.12 13.43
CA CYS A 86 2.52 4.06 12.43
C CYS A 86 3.78 3.79 11.62
N SER A 87 4.86 4.53 11.90
CA SER A 87 6.13 4.48 11.17
C SER A 87 5.93 4.60 9.65
N VAL A 88 5.07 5.53 9.24
CA VAL A 88 4.80 5.84 7.83
C VAL A 88 5.48 7.14 7.43
N LYS A 89 5.97 7.19 6.20
CA LYS A 89 6.79 8.28 5.65
C LYS A 89 6.48 8.49 4.17
N PRO A 90 6.84 9.64 3.57
CA PRO A 90 6.61 9.90 2.16
C PRO A 90 7.15 8.82 1.20
N SER A 91 8.29 8.21 1.52
CA SER A 91 8.87 7.12 0.70
C SER A 91 8.01 5.86 0.64
N ASN A 92 6.99 5.70 1.49
CA ASN A 92 6.00 4.64 1.30
C ASN A 92 5.16 4.83 0.02
N LEU A 93 5.15 6.03 -0.56
CA LEU A 93 4.41 6.36 -1.78
C LEU A 93 5.24 6.22 -3.07
N THR A 94 6.57 6.06 -2.97
CA THR A 94 7.50 6.19 -4.10
C THR A 94 7.89 4.85 -4.75
N GLY A 95 7.50 3.74 -4.12
CA GLY A 95 7.90 2.38 -4.53
C GLY A 95 9.39 2.11 -4.44
N GLY A 96 10.15 3.00 -3.79
CA GLY A 96 11.57 2.89 -3.53
C GLY A 96 12.36 2.32 -4.72
N SER A 97 12.95 1.16 -4.47
CA SER A 97 13.89 0.47 -5.35
C SER A 97 13.21 -0.54 -6.28
N CYS A 98 11.88 -0.65 -6.26
CA CYS A 98 11.19 -1.54 -7.18
C CYS A 98 11.41 -1.08 -8.64
N PRO A 99 11.88 -1.96 -9.54
CA PRO A 99 12.20 -1.56 -10.91
C PRO A 99 10.95 -1.29 -11.76
N VAL A 100 9.78 -1.79 -11.34
CA VAL A 100 8.50 -1.61 -12.05
C VAL A 100 7.68 -0.54 -11.36
N LYS A 101 7.29 0.50 -12.10
CA LYS A 101 6.58 1.67 -11.56
C LYS A 101 5.33 2.06 -12.35
N ASP A 102 5.11 1.47 -13.52
CA ASP A 102 3.97 1.77 -14.39
C ASP A 102 3.05 0.55 -14.57
N VAL A 103 1.78 0.83 -14.90
CA VAL A 103 0.73 -0.20 -15.06
C VAL A 103 1.04 -1.15 -16.22
N ALA A 104 1.54 -0.64 -17.35
CA ALA A 104 1.72 -1.44 -18.55
C ALA A 104 2.82 -2.51 -18.37
N THR A 105 3.90 -2.17 -17.67
CA THR A 105 4.96 -3.13 -17.33
C THR A 105 4.49 -4.11 -16.26
N PHE A 106 3.73 -3.65 -15.27
CA PHE A 106 3.17 -4.52 -14.23
C PHE A 106 2.32 -5.65 -14.83
N GLU A 107 1.37 -5.31 -15.70
CA GLU A 107 0.40 -6.25 -16.26
C GLU A 107 1.03 -7.27 -17.22
N LYS A 108 2.21 -6.97 -17.76
CA LYS A 108 2.99 -7.91 -18.57
C LYS A 108 3.72 -8.96 -17.73
N LEU A 109 4.10 -8.61 -16.50
CA LEU A 109 4.96 -9.44 -15.64
C LEU A 109 4.17 -10.26 -14.62
N VAL A 110 3.00 -9.77 -14.22
CA VAL A 110 2.18 -10.38 -13.17
C VAL A 110 0.94 -11.03 -13.78
N ASN A 111 0.59 -12.22 -13.30
CA ASN A 111 -0.71 -12.81 -13.59
C ASN A 111 -1.80 -12.06 -12.81
N THR A 112 -2.34 -11.02 -13.43
CA THR A 112 -3.32 -10.10 -12.83
C THR A 112 -4.65 -10.76 -12.48
N SER A 113 -5.10 -11.74 -13.28
CA SER A 113 -6.30 -12.52 -12.99
C SER A 113 -6.15 -13.27 -11.67
N LYS A 114 -5.07 -14.06 -11.54
CA LYS A 114 -4.77 -14.82 -10.31
C LYS A 114 -4.66 -13.90 -9.09
N LEU A 115 -4.06 -12.73 -9.25
CA LEU A 115 -3.91 -11.74 -8.18
C LEU A 115 -5.27 -11.15 -7.76
N LEU A 116 -6.12 -10.77 -8.71
CA LEU A 116 -7.46 -10.25 -8.41
C LEU A 116 -8.37 -11.32 -7.81
N ASP A 117 -8.32 -12.56 -8.31
CA ASP A 117 -9.09 -13.68 -7.79
C ASP A 117 -8.72 -13.96 -6.32
N ALA A 118 -7.45 -13.83 -5.98
CA ALA A 118 -6.95 -14.02 -4.62
C ALA A 118 -7.32 -12.86 -3.68
N CYS A 119 -7.30 -11.61 -4.14
CA CYS A 119 -7.30 -10.41 -3.29
C CYS A 119 -8.57 -9.55 -3.35
N SER A 120 -9.48 -9.79 -4.30
CA SER A 120 -10.72 -9.01 -4.44
C SER A 120 -11.66 -9.17 -3.25
N THR A 121 -11.69 -10.34 -2.62
CA THR A 121 -12.47 -10.63 -1.42
C THR A 121 -11.60 -11.35 -0.40
N VAL A 122 -11.03 -10.60 0.55
CA VAL A 122 -10.22 -11.17 1.63
C VAL A 122 -11.11 -11.46 2.83
N ASP A 123 -11.41 -12.74 3.05
CA ASP A 123 -12.05 -13.20 4.28
C ASP A 123 -11.00 -13.23 5.42
N PRO A 124 -11.25 -12.56 6.55
CA PRO A 124 -10.25 -12.43 7.60
C PRO A 124 -9.88 -13.79 8.24
N LEU A 125 -10.84 -14.70 8.44
CA LEU A 125 -10.56 -16.00 9.07
C LEU A 125 -9.74 -16.89 8.14
N LYS A 126 -10.13 -16.96 6.86
CA LYS A 126 -9.38 -17.70 5.85
C LYS A 126 -7.99 -17.11 5.66
N GLU A 127 -7.85 -15.80 5.56
CA GLU A 127 -6.55 -15.18 5.33
C GLU A 127 -5.61 -15.40 6.53
N CYS A 128 -6.12 -15.40 7.76
CA CYS A 128 -5.29 -15.63 8.95
C CYS A 128 -4.82 -17.09 9.08
N CYS A 129 -5.65 -18.06 8.68
CA CYS A 129 -5.38 -19.48 8.88
C CYS A 129 -4.83 -20.20 7.64
N ARG A 130 -5.27 -19.78 6.44
CA ARG A 130 -4.95 -20.37 5.12
C ARG A 130 -4.87 -19.24 4.09
N PRO A 131 -3.83 -18.39 4.16
CA PRO A 131 -3.74 -17.19 3.35
C PRO A 131 -3.66 -17.52 1.85
N VAL A 132 -4.37 -16.72 1.04
CA VAL A 132 -4.34 -16.83 -0.43
C VAL A 132 -3.89 -15.51 -1.04
N CYS A 133 -4.36 -14.38 -0.52
CA CYS A 133 -4.01 -13.08 -1.05
C CYS A 133 -2.57 -12.68 -0.71
N GLN A 134 -2.12 -12.84 0.53
CA GLN A 134 -0.76 -12.49 0.92
C GLN A 134 0.31 -13.27 0.12
N PRO A 135 0.18 -14.60 -0.10
CA PRO A 135 1.04 -15.33 -1.02
C PRO A 135 1.00 -14.80 -2.46
N ALA A 136 -0.19 -14.49 -2.99
CA ALA A 136 -0.34 -13.94 -4.34
C ALA A 136 0.38 -12.57 -4.49
N ILE A 137 0.31 -11.72 -3.46
CA ILE A 137 1.04 -10.44 -3.42
C ILE A 137 2.55 -10.67 -3.40
N ILE A 138 3.03 -11.63 -2.62
CA ILE A 138 4.47 -11.95 -2.56
C ILE A 138 4.96 -12.50 -3.90
N ASP A 139 4.20 -13.43 -4.51
CA ASP A 139 4.47 -14.01 -5.82
C ASP A 139 4.61 -12.90 -6.89
N ALA A 140 3.62 -12.01 -6.96
CA ALA A 140 3.66 -10.84 -7.84
C ALA A 140 4.89 -9.95 -7.56
N ALA A 141 5.17 -9.62 -6.30
CA ALA A 141 6.31 -8.78 -5.94
C ALA A 141 7.66 -9.41 -6.30
N VAL A 142 7.79 -10.73 -6.24
CA VAL A 142 8.99 -11.45 -6.70
C VAL A 142 9.19 -11.25 -8.21
N HIS A 143 8.14 -11.43 -9.01
CA HIS A 143 8.20 -11.21 -10.46
C HIS A 143 8.58 -9.76 -10.83
N LEU A 144 8.09 -8.78 -10.05
CA LEU A 144 8.47 -7.38 -10.23
C LEU A 144 9.93 -7.13 -9.84
N SER A 145 10.38 -7.69 -8.70
CA SER A 145 11.74 -7.49 -8.21
C SER A 145 12.81 -8.02 -9.15
N SER A 146 12.50 -9.05 -9.94
CA SER A 146 13.41 -9.61 -10.95
C SER A 146 13.21 -9.03 -12.36
N GLY A 147 12.31 -8.07 -12.53
CA GLY A 147 12.03 -7.43 -13.83
C GLY A 147 11.56 -8.43 -14.91
N GLY A 148 10.92 -9.53 -14.51
CA GLY A 148 10.50 -10.60 -15.43
C GLY A 148 11.58 -11.60 -15.84
N SER A 149 12.82 -11.45 -15.37
CA SER A 149 13.87 -12.45 -15.58
C SER A 149 13.80 -13.50 -14.47
N SER A 150 13.68 -14.78 -14.84
CA SER A 150 13.65 -15.93 -13.91
C SER A 150 15.03 -16.31 -13.37
N SER A 151 16.03 -15.43 -13.47
CA SER A 151 17.36 -15.67 -12.90
C SER A 151 17.35 -15.14 -11.46
N LEU A 152 17.09 -16.06 -10.53
CA LEU A 152 17.41 -15.88 -9.11
C LEU A 152 18.91 -16.10 -8.92
N ALA A 153 19.74 -15.34 -9.64
CA ALA A 153 21.18 -15.56 -9.66
C ALA A 153 21.93 -14.27 -9.38
N SER A 154 22.59 -14.28 -8.21
CA SER A 154 23.74 -13.46 -7.83
C SER A 154 23.40 -12.19 -7.05
N ALA A 155 23.41 -12.35 -5.73
CA ALA A 155 23.40 -11.31 -4.70
C ALA A 155 24.66 -10.40 -4.73
N ASN A 156 25.12 -9.90 -5.89
CA ASN A 156 26.39 -9.17 -5.90
C ASN A 156 26.57 -8.00 -6.88
N VAL A 157 25.50 -7.44 -7.45
CA VAL A 157 25.65 -6.21 -8.26
C VAL A 157 24.46 -5.30 -8.02
N LEU A 158 24.60 -4.36 -7.08
CA LEU A 158 23.98 -3.02 -6.97
C LEU A 158 24.12 -2.57 -5.51
N GLY A 159 24.91 -1.52 -5.28
CA GLY A 159 25.38 -1.11 -3.95
C GLY A 159 24.28 -0.98 -2.89
N GLY A 160 24.43 -1.74 -1.79
CA GLY A 160 23.91 -1.41 -0.46
C GLY A 160 22.46 -1.81 -0.11
N LEU A 161 21.61 -2.17 -1.09
CA LEU A 161 20.21 -2.52 -0.81
C LEU A 161 20.03 -4.03 -0.70
N SER A 162 19.33 -4.50 0.34
CA SER A 162 19.05 -5.92 0.47
C SER A 162 17.96 -6.34 -0.52
N GLN A 163 18.02 -7.57 -1.02
CA GLN A 163 16.95 -8.16 -1.85
C GLN A 163 15.58 -8.12 -1.15
N ILE A 164 15.59 -8.13 0.18
CA ILE A 164 14.39 -8.03 1.02
C ILE A 164 13.77 -6.63 0.93
N ASP A 165 14.58 -5.57 0.88
CA ASP A 165 14.11 -4.19 0.74
C ASP A 165 13.43 -3.98 -0.62
N ILE A 166 14.08 -4.43 -1.70
CA ILE A 166 13.51 -4.37 -3.06
C ILE A 166 12.19 -5.14 -3.12
N LEU A 167 12.13 -6.33 -2.52
CA LEU A 167 10.90 -7.12 -2.47
C LEU A 167 9.79 -6.38 -1.71
N ASN A 168 10.09 -5.74 -0.59
CA ASN A 168 9.12 -4.98 0.19
C ASN A 168 8.63 -3.73 -0.55
N ASP A 169 9.53 -3.03 -1.24
CA ASP A 169 9.20 -1.92 -2.12
C ASP A 169 8.24 -2.38 -3.24
N CYS A 170 8.52 -3.52 -3.87
CA CYS A 170 7.65 -4.09 -4.90
C CYS A 170 6.29 -4.57 -4.38
N LYS A 171 6.16 -5.00 -3.11
CA LYS A 171 4.84 -5.24 -2.51
C LYS A 171 4.00 -3.96 -2.50
N GLY A 172 4.61 -2.81 -2.22
CA GLY A 172 3.93 -1.51 -2.29
C GLY A 172 3.34 -1.24 -3.68
N VAL A 173 4.10 -1.55 -4.73
CA VAL A 173 3.64 -1.44 -6.13
C VAL A 173 2.45 -2.37 -6.41
N VAL A 174 2.49 -3.61 -5.91
CA VAL A 174 1.36 -4.57 -6.03
C VAL A 174 0.11 -4.04 -5.33
N TYR A 175 0.23 -3.48 -4.13
CA TYR A 175 -0.91 -2.87 -3.43
C TYR A 175 -1.49 -1.68 -4.18
N ALA A 176 -0.64 -0.83 -4.77
CA ALA A 176 -1.11 0.30 -5.59
C ALA A 176 -1.89 -0.18 -6.82
N TRP A 177 -1.42 -1.23 -7.51
CA TRP A 177 -2.13 -1.80 -8.66
C TRP A 177 -3.46 -2.46 -8.25
N LEU A 178 -3.49 -3.20 -7.14
CA LEU A 178 -4.73 -3.73 -6.57
C LEU A 178 -5.73 -2.61 -6.24
N SER A 179 -5.25 -1.55 -5.60
CA SER A 179 -6.06 -0.38 -5.23
C SER A 179 -6.64 0.36 -6.43
N ARG A 180 -5.93 0.33 -7.56
CA ARG A 180 -6.40 0.91 -8.83
C ARG A 180 -7.57 0.13 -9.42
N ASN A 181 -7.57 -1.20 -9.26
CA ASN A 181 -8.50 -2.11 -9.91
C ASN A 181 -9.70 -2.49 -9.04
N LEU A 182 -9.59 -2.28 -7.72
CA LEU A 182 -10.69 -2.49 -6.78
C LEU A 182 -11.37 -1.15 -6.46
N LEU A 183 -12.66 -1.21 -6.12
CA LEU A 183 -13.35 -0.06 -5.52
C LEU A 183 -12.65 0.30 -4.20
N ALA A 184 -12.57 1.59 -3.87
CA ALA A 184 -11.86 2.08 -2.68
C ALA A 184 -12.30 1.37 -1.39
N ASP A 185 -13.60 1.13 -1.20
CA ASP A 185 -14.13 0.40 -0.04
C ASP A 185 -13.76 -1.09 -0.02
N ALA A 186 -13.77 -1.73 -1.19
CA ALA A 186 -13.37 -3.12 -1.34
C ALA A 186 -11.87 -3.30 -1.05
N ALA A 187 -11.03 -2.43 -1.64
CA ALA A 187 -9.60 -2.35 -1.35
C ALA A 187 -9.35 -2.12 0.15
N ASN A 188 -10.07 -1.17 0.75
CA ASN A 188 -9.90 -0.85 2.16
C ASN A 188 -10.24 -2.03 3.06
N THR A 189 -11.34 -2.73 2.76
CA THR A 189 -11.75 -3.91 3.51
C THR A 189 -10.72 -5.04 3.36
N ALA A 190 -10.27 -5.30 2.13
CA ALA A 190 -9.29 -6.32 1.83
C ALA A 190 -7.97 -6.08 2.59
N PHE A 191 -7.40 -4.88 2.51
CA PHE A 191 -6.12 -4.56 3.14
C PHE A 191 -6.19 -4.57 4.66
N ARG A 192 -7.28 -4.05 5.24
CA ARG A 192 -7.50 -4.13 6.70
C ARG A 192 -7.50 -5.59 7.18
N ASN A 193 -8.17 -6.48 6.44
CA ASN A 193 -8.22 -7.90 6.79
C ASN A 193 -6.83 -8.55 6.69
N LEU A 194 -6.07 -8.22 5.63
CA LEU A 194 -4.67 -8.69 5.49
C LEU A 194 -3.79 -8.27 6.66
N TYR A 195 -3.88 -7.01 7.08
CA TYR A 195 -3.07 -6.49 8.18
C TYR A 195 -3.53 -6.99 9.55
N GLY A 196 -4.83 -7.17 9.75
CA GLY A 196 -5.40 -7.68 11.00
C GLY A 196 -4.89 -9.07 11.36
N CYS A 197 -4.62 -9.93 10.37
CA CYS A 197 -4.08 -11.26 10.60
C CYS A 197 -2.68 -11.30 11.20
N LYS A 198 -1.88 -10.23 11.05
CA LYS A 198 -0.56 -10.14 11.69
C LYS A 198 -0.61 -9.77 13.16
N VAL A 199 -1.73 -9.21 13.62
CA VAL A 199 -1.88 -8.70 14.99
C VAL A 199 -2.31 -9.80 15.97
N ASN A 200 -2.94 -10.86 15.46
CA ASN A 200 -3.41 -12.01 16.25
C ASN A 200 -2.45 -13.23 16.21
N LYS A 201 -1.16 -13.01 15.94
CA LYS A 201 -0.12 -14.05 16.00
C LYS A 201 0.87 -13.79 17.13
#